data_AF-A0A7C5N1G5-F1
#
_entry.id   AF-A0A7C5N1G5-F1
#
_cell.length_a   1.000
_cell.length_b   1.000
_cell.length_c   1.000
_cell.angle_alpha   90.00
_cell.angle_beta   90.00
_cell.angle_gamma   90.00
#
_symmetry.space_group_name_H-M   'P 1'
#
loop_
_entity.id
_entity.type
_entity.pdbx_description
1 polymer ?
#
loop_
_entity_poly.entity_id
_entity_poly.type
_entity_poly.pdbx_seq_one_letter_code
_entity_poly.pdbx_strand_id
1 'polypeptide(L)'
;MGELFRFVDTWWFWIDWGTFAAAVFSVPSVLVRRRGRPMAAISWILCLISLPIVGLVLWWLIGRSHLERRRRRKRRVHETMQKDLETIRGRIDDPPSPTLLDVRNIPPELAESVFPATSGNRVQLVDSHAAFDEMEKAISEAKHHVHALFYIWKNDATGRRFRDLLKRKARQGVEVRVLIDAIGSPVMATKFTRPLRKAGAQVAR
;
A
#
# COMPACT_ATOMS: atom_id res chain seq x y z
N MET A 1 -0.62 56.74 -32.55
CA MET A 1 -0.99 55.31 -32.74
C MET A 1 0.18 54.36 -32.47
N GLY A 2 1.39 54.57 -33.00
CA GLY A 2 2.52 53.65 -32.80
C GLY A 2 3.08 53.51 -31.36
N GLU A 3 3.00 54.55 -30.53
CA GLU A 3 3.48 54.48 -29.14
C GLU A 3 2.58 53.65 -28.21
N LEU A 4 1.27 53.65 -28.48
CA LEU A 4 0.30 52.88 -27.70
C LEU A 4 0.45 51.38 -27.95
N PHE A 5 0.77 50.98 -29.19
CA PHE A 5 1.09 49.59 -29.55
C PHE A 5 2.40 49.12 -28.91
N ARG A 6 3.47 49.95 -28.91
CA ARG A 6 4.73 49.63 -28.24
C ARG A 6 4.57 49.48 -26.73
N PHE A 7 3.71 50.30 -26.11
CA PHE A 7 3.39 50.16 -24.69
C PHE A 7 2.71 48.81 -24.44
N VAL A 8 1.62 48.49 -25.16
CA VAL A 8 0.89 47.23 -25.01
C VAL A 8 1.81 46.01 -25.22
N ASP A 9 2.66 46.01 -26.24
CA ASP A 9 3.63 44.92 -26.50
C ASP A 9 4.67 44.76 -25.37
N THR A 10 5.10 45.86 -24.76
CA THR A 10 6.03 45.83 -23.62
C THR A 10 5.36 45.19 -22.39
N TRP A 11 4.08 45.45 -22.15
CA TRP A 11 3.34 44.82 -21.05
C TRP A 11 3.13 43.33 -21.28
N TRP A 12 2.78 42.91 -22.50
CA TRP A 12 2.68 41.49 -22.86
C TRP A 12 4.01 40.76 -22.70
N PHE A 13 5.12 41.39 -23.09
CA PHE A 13 6.47 40.86 -22.87
C PHE A 13 6.75 40.59 -21.38
N TRP A 14 6.44 41.54 -20.49
CA TRP A 14 6.66 41.36 -19.05
C TRP A 14 5.72 40.33 -18.44
N ILE A 15 4.48 40.21 -18.93
CA ILE A 15 3.52 39.18 -18.49
C ILE A 15 3.99 37.79 -18.92
N ASP A 16 4.45 37.62 -20.15
CA ASP A 16 4.96 36.35 -20.66
C ASP A 16 6.24 35.94 -19.94
N TRP A 17 7.18 36.87 -19.71
CA TRP A 17 8.39 36.59 -18.96
C TRP A 17 8.13 36.33 -17.47
N GLY A 18 7.17 37.04 -16.87
CA GLY A 18 6.77 36.83 -15.48
C GLY A 18 6.12 35.46 -15.26
N THR A 19 5.24 35.04 -16.18
CA THR A 19 4.62 33.72 -16.14
C THR A 19 5.63 32.60 -16.43
N PHE A 20 6.57 32.81 -17.36
CA PHE A 20 7.64 31.88 -17.64
C PHE A 20 8.59 31.70 -16.44
N ALA A 21 9.00 32.81 -15.80
CA ALA A 21 9.80 32.76 -14.58
C ALA A 21 9.07 32.01 -13.46
N ALA A 22 7.79 32.30 -13.23
CA ALA A 22 6.97 31.59 -12.24
C ALA A 22 6.84 30.09 -12.54
N ALA A 23 6.71 29.72 -13.81
CA ALA A 23 6.71 28.32 -14.26
C ALA A 23 8.04 27.64 -13.95
N VAL A 24 9.18 28.29 -14.26
CA VAL A 24 10.53 27.77 -13.97
C VAL A 24 10.75 27.57 -12.46
N PHE A 25 10.33 28.52 -11.62
CA PHE A 25 10.45 28.38 -10.15
C PHE A 25 9.52 27.30 -9.57
N SER A 26 8.45 26.93 -10.27
CA SER A 26 7.55 25.85 -9.84
C SER A 26 8.11 24.44 -10.11
N VAL A 27 8.99 24.27 -11.11
CA VAL A 27 9.56 22.98 -11.54
C VAL A 27 10.37 22.26 -10.43
N PRO A 28 11.28 22.92 -9.68
CA PRO A 28 11.98 22.30 -8.56
C PRO A 28 11.03 21.80 -7.46
N SER A 29 9.94 22.52 -7.20
CA SER A 29 8.93 22.12 -6.21
C SER A 29 8.15 20.85 -6.64
N VAL A 30 7.96 20.66 -7.94
CA VAL A 30 7.33 19.47 -8.55
C VAL A 30 8.25 18.26 -8.42
N LEU A 31 9.53 18.43 -8.75
CA LEU A 31 10.56 17.39 -8.70
C LEU A 31 10.81 16.91 -7.26
N VAL A 32 10.99 17.85 -6.32
CA VAL A 32 11.27 17.51 -4.91
C VAL A 32 10.07 16.82 -4.24
N ARG A 33 8.83 17.15 -4.60
CA ARG A 33 7.62 16.52 -4.01
C ARG A 33 7.28 15.14 -4.58
N ARG A 34 7.83 14.74 -5.74
CA ARG A 34 7.54 13.47 -6.43
C ARG A 34 8.73 12.48 -6.50
N ARG A 35 9.52 12.35 -5.42
CA ARG A 35 10.43 11.20 -5.26
C ARG A 35 9.68 9.88 -5.52
N GLY A 36 10.08 9.14 -6.56
CA GLY A 36 9.63 7.77 -6.85
C GLY A 36 8.67 7.55 -8.04
N ARG A 37 8.32 8.56 -8.85
CA ARG A 37 7.54 8.37 -10.10
C ARG A 37 8.05 9.25 -11.26
N PRO A 38 9.12 8.83 -11.96
CA PRO A 38 9.77 9.64 -12.99
C PRO A 38 8.82 10.05 -14.13
N MET A 39 7.96 9.13 -14.59
CA MET A 39 6.99 9.40 -15.67
C MET A 39 5.98 10.51 -15.34
N ALA A 40 5.54 10.59 -14.09
CA ALA A 40 4.60 11.63 -13.68
C ALA A 40 5.28 13.01 -13.59
N ALA A 41 6.56 13.06 -13.23
CA ALA A 41 7.32 14.30 -13.20
C ALA A 41 7.53 14.86 -14.62
N ILE A 42 7.94 13.99 -15.56
CA ILE A 42 8.13 14.35 -16.97
C ILE A 42 6.82 14.89 -17.59
N SER A 43 5.68 14.27 -17.29
CA SER A 43 4.37 14.73 -17.79
C SER A 43 4.00 16.15 -17.34
N TRP A 44 4.33 16.52 -16.08
CA TRP A 44 4.10 17.88 -15.59
C TRP A 44 5.10 18.88 -16.15
N ILE A 45 6.35 18.47 -16.38
CA ILE A 45 7.37 19.32 -17.03
C ILE A 45 6.93 19.65 -18.46
N LEU A 46 6.53 18.66 -19.24
CA LEU A 46 6.02 18.87 -20.61
C LEU A 46 4.77 19.74 -20.62
N CYS A 47 3.83 19.54 -19.69
CA CYS A 47 2.62 20.36 -19.60
C CYS A 47 2.92 21.83 -19.26
N LEU A 48 3.88 22.08 -18.35
CA LEU A 48 4.32 23.44 -18.00
C LEU A 48 5.08 24.13 -19.14
N ILE A 49 5.84 23.37 -19.94
CA ILE A 49 6.54 23.89 -21.12
C ILE A 49 5.54 24.22 -22.23
N SER A 50 4.59 23.32 -22.52
CA SER A 50 3.64 23.49 -23.62
C SER A 50 2.53 24.51 -23.31
N LEU A 51 2.11 24.61 -22.04
CA LEU A 51 0.99 25.46 -21.61
C LEU A 51 1.28 26.03 -20.20
N PRO A 52 2.08 27.10 -20.06
CA PRO A 52 2.58 27.56 -18.77
C PRO A 52 1.45 27.95 -17.80
N ILE A 53 0.43 28.67 -18.28
CA ILE A 53 -0.70 29.11 -17.44
C ILE A 53 -1.57 27.92 -17.03
N VAL A 54 -1.92 27.05 -17.97
CA VAL A 54 -2.80 25.88 -17.71
C VAL A 54 -2.10 24.86 -16.82
N GLY A 55 -0.82 24.58 -17.08
CA GLY A 55 0.00 23.69 -16.27
C GLY A 55 0.14 24.17 -14.82
N LEU A 56 0.27 25.48 -14.60
CA LEU A 56 0.34 26.08 -13.26
C LEU A 56 -0.99 25.92 -12.50
N VAL A 57 -2.13 26.21 -13.15
CA VAL A 57 -3.46 26.08 -12.55
C VAL A 57 -3.76 24.61 -12.21
N LEU A 58 -3.49 23.69 -13.13
CA LEU A 58 -3.67 22.26 -12.92
C LEU A 58 -2.75 21.72 -11.81
N TRP A 59 -1.50 22.22 -11.74
CA TRP A 59 -0.56 21.86 -10.68
C TRP A 59 -1.06 22.31 -9.31
N TRP A 60 -1.59 23.52 -9.23
CA TRP A 60 -2.10 24.08 -7.98
C TRP A 60 -3.34 23.30 -7.48
N LEU A 61 -4.28 22.98 -8.37
CA LEU A 61 -5.51 22.25 -8.04
C LEU A 61 -5.27 20.77 -7.68
N ILE A 62 -4.44 20.07 -8.45
CA ILE A 62 -4.30 18.61 -8.38
C ILE A 62 -3.02 18.19 -7.63
N GLY A 63 -1.93 18.95 -7.78
CA GLY A 63 -0.60 18.61 -7.27
C GLY A 63 -0.41 18.83 -5.76
N ARG A 64 -1.11 19.80 -5.16
CA ARG A 64 -0.88 20.22 -3.77
C ARG A 64 -1.79 19.53 -2.75
N SER A 65 -3.06 19.27 -3.08
CA SER A 65 -4.09 18.99 -2.06
C SER A 65 -4.46 17.51 -1.89
N HIS A 66 -4.31 16.66 -2.91
CA HIS A 66 -4.89 15.32 -2.88
C HIS A 66 -3.95 14.21 -2.33
N LEU A 67 -2.66 14.50 -2.18
CA LEU A 67 -1.66 13.50 -1.75
C LEU A 67 -1.29 13.57 -0.26
N GLU A 68 -1.51 14.69 0.42
CA GLU A 68 -1.05 14.85 1.81
C GLU A 68 -1.85 14.01 2.81
N ARG A 69 -3.18 13.88 2.64
CA ARG A 69 -4.02 13.08 3.56
C ARG A 69 -3.67 11.59 3.49
N ARG A 70 -3.46 11.04 2.28
CA ARG A 70 -3.02 9.65 2.08
C ARG A 70 -1.58 9.43 2.56
N ARG A 71 -0.66 10.38 2.30
CA ARG A 71 0.73 10.30 2.79
C ARG A 71 0.82 10.37 4.31
N ARG A 72 0.06 11.24 4.99
CA ARG A 72 0.04 11.34 6.46
C ARG A 72 -0.53 10.07 7.11
N ARG A 73 -1.59 9.48 6.55
CA ARG A 73 -2.12 8.18 7.02
C ARG A 73 -1.09 7.06 6.82
N LYS A 74 -0.43 7.00 5.66
CA LYS A 74 0.60 6.00 5.36
C LYS A 74 1.85 6.18 6.23
N ARG A 75 2.26 7.41 6.51
CA ARG A 75 3.39 7.75 7.38
C ARG A 75 3.13 7.34 8.83
N ARG A 76 1.93 7.62 9.37
CA ARG A 76 1.56 7.16 10.72
C ARG A 76 1.56 5.64 10.85
N VAL A 77 0.97 4.93 9.88
CA VAL A 77 0.99 3.46 9.88
C VAL A 77 2.43 2.94 9.80
N HIS A 78 3.29 3.57 9.00
CA HIS A 78 4.69 3.18 8.91
C HIS A 78 5.45 3.45 10.22
N GLU A 79 5.24 4.61 10.85
CA GLU A 79 5.86 4.97 12.13
C GLU A 79 5.44 4.03 13.27
N THR A 80 4.14 3.71 13.35
CA THR A 80 3.64 2.71 14.32
C THR A 80 4.24 1.35 14.04
N MET A 81 4.24 0.90 12.78
CA MET A 81 4.78 -0.40 12.40
C MET A 81 6.28 -0.49 12.70
N GLN A 82 7.08 0.55 12.47
CA GLN A 82 8.50 0.56 12.80
C GLN A 82 8.74 0.36 14.31
N LYS A 83 7.97 1.04 15.16
CA LYS A 83 8.07 0.86 16.63
C LYS A 83 7.68 -0.55 17.07
N ASP A 84 6.62 -1.10 16.48
CA ASP A 84 6.19 -2.47 16.77
C ASP A 84 7.26 -3.48 16.33
N LEU A 85 7.90 -3.25 15.19
CA LEU A 85 8.99 -4.09 14.66
C LEU A 85 10.24 -4.03 15.53
N GLU A 86 10.63 -2.85 16.00
CA GLU A 86 11.73 -2.69 16.96
C GLU A 86 11.43 -3.43 18.27
N THR A 87 10.19 -3.35 18.75
CA THR A 87 9.74 -4.08 19.94
C THR A 87 9.79 -5.59 19.74
N ILE A 88 9.36 -6.08 18.57
CA ILE A 88 9.44 -7.49 18.21
C ILE A 88 10.91 -7.94 18.15
N ARG A 89 11.77 -7.17 17.49
CA ARG A 89 13.23 -7.43 17.42
C ARG A 89 13.85 -7.57 18.81
N GLY A 90 13.51 -6.68 19.74
CA GLY A 90 14.04 -6.73 21.10
C GLY A 90 13.50 -7.87 21.98
N ARG A 91 12.43 -8.56 21.54
CA ARG A 91 11.81 -9.68 22.28
C ARG A 91 12.16 -11.06 21.72
N ILE A 92 12.73 -11.12 20.53
CA ILE A 92 13.13 -12.38 19.92
C ILE A 92 14.45 -12.81 20.54
N ASP A 93 14.38 -13.73 21.49
CA ASP A 93 15.53 -14.53 21.91
C ASP A 93 15.74 -15.63 20.88
N ASP A 94 16.60 -15.39 19.89
CA ASP A 94 16.96 -16.42 18.91
C ASP A 94 18.00 -17.36 19.52
N PRO A 95 17.66 -18.61 19.88
CA PRO A 95 18.68 -19.59 20.26
C PRO A 95 19.64 -19.80 19.08
N PRO A 96 20.91 -20.14 19.36
CA PRO A 96 21.88 -20.41 18.32
C PRO A 96 21.35 -21.48 17.37
N SER A 97 21.26 -21.12 16.09
CA SER A 97 20.82 -22.04 15.04
C SER A 97 21.86 -23.16 14.88
N PRO A 98 21.46 -24.44 14.85
CA PRO A 98 22.37 -25.54 14.51
C PRO A 98 22.72 -25.57 13.01
N THR A 99 22.18 -24.64 12.22
CA THR A 99 22.33 -24.55 10.76
C THR A 99 23.43 -23.57 10.39
N LEU A 100 24.13 -23.81 9.27
CA LEU A 100 25.25 -22.97 8.77
C LEU A 100 24.88 -21.50 8.51
N LEU A 101 23.59 -21.19 8.31
CA LEU A 101 23.09 -19.82 8.22
C LEU A 101 22.74 -19.32 9.62
N ASP A 102 23.64 -18.53 10.17
CA ASP A 102 23.34 -17.71 11.33
C ASP A 102 22.37 -16.61 10.91
N VAL A 103 21.12 -16.76 11.33
CA VAL A 103 20.03 -15.83 11.07
C VAL A 103 20.33 -14.43 11.62
N ARG A 104 21.25 -14.31 12.59
CA ARG A 104 21.74 -13.04 13.15
C ARG A 104 22.65 -12.28 12.19
N ASN A 105 23.25 -12.96 11.21
CA ASN A 105 24.26 -12.42 10.30
C ASN A 105 23.79 -12.45 8.83
N ILE A 106 22.49 -12.31 8.60
CA ILE A 106 21.96 -12.16 7.23
C ILE A 106 22.55 -10.89 6.62
N PRO A 107 23.23 -10.96 5.46
CA PRO A 107 23.75 -9.79 4.77
C PRO A 107 22.66 -8.73 4.58
N PRO A 108 22.97 -7.44 4.76
CA PRO A 108 21.98 -6.36 4.61
C PRO A 108 21.23 -6.40 3.27
N GLU A 109 21.88 -6.90 2.21
CA GLU A 109 21.30 -7.06 0.88
C GLU A 109 20.22 -8.14 0.81
N LEU A 110 20.26 -9.13 1.72
CA LEU A 110 19.25 -10.18 1.86
C LEU A 110 18.22 -9.84 2.95
N ALA A 111 18.48 -8.80 3.75
CA ALA A 111 17.61 -8.31 4.81
C ALA A 111 16.57 -7.29 4.32
N GLU A 112 16.08 -7.42 3.08
CA GLU A 112 15.05 -6.53 2.50
C GLU A 112 13.66 -6.66 3.16
N SER A 113 13.51 -7.62 4.09
CA SER A 113 12.26 -7.85 4.81
C SER A 113 11.98 -6.77 5.84
N VAL A 114 10.70 -6.36 5.91
CA VAL A 114 10.18 -5.49 6.97
C VAL A 114 10.28 -6.17 8.34
N PHE A 115 10.19 -7.51 8.40
CA PHE A 115 10.29 -8.28 9.63
C PHE A 115 11.70 -8.82 9.83
N PRO A 116 12.23 -8.82 11.07
CA PRO A 116 13.48 -9.50 11.37
C PRO A 116 13.36 -11.00 11.07
N ALA A 117 14.45 -11.60 10.65
CA ALA A 117 14.53 -13.05 10.56
C ALA A 117 14.62 -13.66 11.97
N THR A 118 14.09 -14.86 12.14
CA THR A 118 14.04 -15.58 13.42
C THR A 118 14.57 -16.99 13.26
N SER A 119 15.05 -17.59 14.35
CA SER A 119 15.47 -19.00 14.41
C SER A 119 14.34 -19.90 14.95
N GLY A 120 14.54 -21.22 14.95
CA GLY A 120 13.55 -22.19 15.44
C GLY A 120 12.33 -22.40 14.54
N ASN A 121 12.34 -21.86 13.32
CA ASN A 121 11.25 -22.05 12.36
C ASN A 121 11.22 -23.48 11.81
N ARG A 122 10.01 -24.06 11.69
CA ARG A 122 9.76 -25.28 10.93
C ARG A 122 9.06 -24.90 9.64
N VAL A 123 9.68 -25.22 8.51
CA VAL A 123 9.12 -24.97 7.18
C VAL A 123 8.84 -26.31 6.51
N GLN A 124 7.64 -26.44 5.94
CA GLN A 124 7.27 -27.57 5.12
C GLN A 124 6.89 -27.05 3.73
N LEU A 125 7.49 -27.63 2.70
CA LEU A 125 7.11 -27.38 1.31
C LEU A 125 6.02 -28.37 0.93
N VAL A 126 4.92 -27.83 0.41
CA VAL A 126 3.76 -28.60 -0.03
C VAL A 126 3.34 -28.12 -1.41
N ASP A 127 2.68 -28.98 -2.18
CA ASP A 127 2.06 -28.58 -3.43
C ASP A 127 0.84 -27.66 -3.18
N SER A 128 0.32 -27.08 -4.27
CA SER A 128 -0.78 -26.12 -4.15
C SER A 128 -2.07 -26.74 -3.64
N HIS A 129 -2.34 -28.03 -3.84
CA HIS A 129 -3.59 -28.67 -3.40
C HIS A 129 -3.51 -28.99 -1.91
N ALA A 130 -2.42 -29.63 -1.48
CA ALA A 130 -2.13 -29.93 -0.09
C ALA A 130 -2.06 -28.64 0.76
N ALA A 131 -1.60 -27.52 0.20
CA ALA A 131 -1.61 -26.22 0.89
C ALA A 131 -3.01 -25.80 1.34
N PHE A 132 -4.05 -26.04 0.53
CA PHE A 132 -5.43 -25.71 0.93
C PHE A 132 -5.92 -26.60 2.06
N ASP A 133 -5.59 -27.88 2.03
CA ASP A 133 -6.01 -28.81 3.08
C ASP A 133 -5.28 -28.53 4.41
N GLU A 134 -3.99 -28.21 4.38
CA GLU A 134 -3.24 -27.78 5.57
C GLU A 134 -3.75 -26.44 6.12
N MET A 135 -4.09 -25.48 5.25
CA MET A 135 -4.73 -24.22 5.69
C MET A 135 -6.07 -24.49 6.39
N GLU A 136 -6.90 -25.38 5.86
CA GLU A 136 -8.17 -25.71 6.49
C GLU A 136 -7.99 -26.43 7.82
N LYS A 137 -7.02 -27.33 7.91
CA LYS A 137 -6.64 -27.98 9.16
C LYS A 137 -6.21 -26.95 10.19
N ALA A 138 -5.29 -26.05 9.84
CA ALA A 138 -4.82 -24.98 10.73
C ALA A 138 -5.98 -24.08 11.21
N ILE A 139 -6.88 -23.68 10.30
CA ILE A 139 -8.08 -22.92 10.67
C ILE A 139 -8.98 -23.74 11.58
N SER A 140 -9.15 -25.04 11.35
CA SER A 140 -10.00 -25.92 12.15
C SER A 140 -9.47 -26.15 13.57
N GLU A 141 -8.15 -26.12 13.76
CA GLU A 141 -7.49 -26.30 15.05
C GLU A 141 -7.33 -24.98 15.83
N ALA A 142 -7.50 -23.83 15.17
CA ALA A 142 -7.37 -22.51 15.79
C ALA A 142 -8.29 -22.32 17.01
N LYS A 143 -7.70 -21.84 18.11
CA LYS A 143 -8.40 -21.65 19.40
C LYS A 143 -8.65 -20.19 19.77
N HIS A 144 -7.79 -19.28 19.32
CA HIS A 144 -7.84 -17.86 19.73
C HIS A 144 -8.26 -16.95 18.59
N HIS A 145 -7.56 -16.99 17.47
CA HIS A 145 -7.82 -16.12 16.34
C HIS A 145 -7.47 -16.77 15.00
N VAL A 146 -8.09 -16.25 13.93
CA VAL A 146 -7.75 -16.51 12.53
C VAL A 146 -7.75 -15.18 11.79
N HIS A 147 -6.59 -14.77 11.29
CA HIS A 147 -6.43 -13.61 10.43
C HIS A 147 -6.14 -14.08 9.00
N ALA A 148 -7.04 -13.74 8.08
CA ALA A 148 -6.93 -14.16 6.69
C ALA A 148 -6.81 -12.96 5.75
N LEU A 149 -5.84 -13.01 4.84
CA LEU A 149 -5.62 -12.01 3.80
C LEU A 149 -5.63 -12.72 2.44
N PHE A 150 -6.55 -12.35 1.56
CA PHE A 150 -6.66 -12.95 0.23
C PHE A 150 -6.62 -11.89 -0.87
N TYR A 151 -5.76 -12.12 -1.86
CA TYR A 151 -5.75 -11.33 -3.10
C TYR A 151 -6.97 -11.66 -3.97
N ILE A 152 -7.26 -12.95 -4.16
CA ILE A 152 -8.42 -13.44 -4.92
C ILE A 152 -9.24 -14.36 -4.01
N TRP A 153 -10.48 -13.98 -3.74
CA TRP A 153 -11.45 -14.85 -3.07
C TRP A 153 -12.78 -14.87 -3.82
N LYS A 154 -13.09 -16.01 -4.44
CA LYS A 154 -14.25 -16.18 -5.32
C LYS A 154 -15.35 -16.99 -4.64
N ASN A 155 -16.58 -16.81 -5.12
CA ASN A 155 -17.72 -17.64 -4.73
C ASN A 155 -17.75 -18.95 -5.54
N ASP A 156 -16.71 -19.76 -5.41
CA ASP A 156 -16.61 -21.11 -5.95
C ASP A 156 -16.63 -22.15 -4.81
N ALA A 157 -16.37 -23.42 -5.13
CA ALA A 157 -16.38 -24.50 -4.15
C ALA A 157 -15.38 -24.24 -3.02
N THR A 158 -14.13 -23.91 -3.37
CA THR A 158 -13.05 -23.62 -2.42
C THR A 158 -13.36 -22.40 -1.57
N GLY A 159 -13.77 -21.29 -2.19
CA GLY A 159 -14.07 -20.07 -1.46
C GLY A 159 -15.24 -20.23 -0.49
N ARG A 160 -16.30 -20.98 -0.87
CA ARG A 160 -17.41 -21.31 0.04
C ARG A 160 -16.95 -22.19 1.21
N ARG A 161 -16.09 -23.19 0.96
CA ARG A 161 -15.53 -24.08 1.98
C ARG A 161 -14.77 -23.28 3.04
N PHE A 162 -13.85 -22.40 2.63
CA PHE A 162 -13.15 -21.47 3.53
C PHE A 162 -14.10 -20.52 4.27
N ARG A 163 -15.05 -19.91 3.57
CA ARG A 163 -16.04 -19.01 4.20
C ARG A 163 -16.82 -19.72 5.30
N ASP A 164 -17.29 -20.93 5.04
CA ASP A 164 -18.12 -21.67 6.00
C ASP A 164 -17.31 -22.20 7.19
N LEU A 165 -16.04 -22.56 6.96
CA LEU A 165 -15.08 -22.89 8.00
C LEU A 165 -14.79 -21.70 8.93
N LEU A 166 -14.46 -20.55 8.37
CA LEU A 166 -14.22 -19.31 9.12
C LEU A 166 -15.48 -18.85 9.87
N LYS A 167 -16.66 -18.98 9.25
CA LYS A 167 -17.95 -18.70 9.86
C LYS A 167 -18.20 -19.60 11.08
N ARG A 168 -17.86 -20.89 10.98
CA ARG A 168 -17.96 -21.83 12.10
C ARG A 168 -17.04 -21.44 13.25
N LYS A 169 -15.79 -21.06 12.95
CA LYS A 169 -14.84 -20.58 13.97
C LYS A 169 -15.30 -19.32 14.67
N ALA A 170 -15.81 -18.34 13.93
CA ALA A 170 -16.37 -17.14 14.52
C ALA A 170 -17.53 -17.45 15.50
N ARG A 171 -18.42 -18.39 15.14
CA ARG A 171 -19.50 -18.87 16.04
C ARG A 171 -19.00 -19.60 17.28
N GLN A 172 -17.81 -20.19 17.23
CA GLN A 172 -17.16 -20.84 18.37
C GLN A 172 -16.46 -19.83 19.29
N GLY A 173 -16.54 -18.53 19.02
CA GLY A 173 -15.89 -17.48 19.80
C GLY A 173 -14.44 -17.22 19.42
N VAL A 174 -13.91 -17.89 18.38
CA VAL A 174 -12.59 -17.58 17.83
C VAL A 174 -12.65 -16.24 17.10
N GLU A 175 -11.69 -15.36 17.35
CA GLU A 175 -11.62 -14.08 16.67
C GLU A 175 -11.29 -14.28 15.18
N VAL A 176 -12.18 -13.85 14.28
CA VAL A 176 -11.97 -13.99 12.84
C VAL A 176 -11.92 -12.61 12.19
N ARG A 177 -10.78 -12.27 11.58
CA ARG A 177 -10.58 -11.05 10.79
C ARG A 177 -10.17 -11.41 9.37
N VAL A 178 -10.88 -10.87 8.38
CA VAL A 178 -10.61 -11.14 6.97
C VAL A 178 -10.43 -9.84 6.20
N LEU A 179 -9.29 -9.73 5.52
CA LEU A 179 -8.96 -8.63 4.63
C LEU A 179 -8.89 -9.17 3.19
N ILE A 180 -9.56 -8.48 2.27
CA ILE A 180 -9.74 -8.97 0.90
C ILE A 180 -9.33 -7.88 -0.08
N ASP A 181 -8.46 -8.21 -1.03
CA ASP A 181 -8.00 -7.23 -2.01
C ASP A 181 -9.14 -6.73 -2.92
N ALA A 182 -9.18 -5.41 -3.13
CA ALA A 182 -10.23 -4.77 -3.89
C ALA A 182 -10.13 -4.96 -5.41
N ILE A 183 -8.93 -5.22 -5.94
CA ILE A 183 -8.69 -5.32 -7.37
C ILE A 183 -8.85 -6.77 -7.83
N GLY A 184 -8.31 -7.73 -7.07
CA GLY A 184 -8.40 -9.16 -7.34
C GLY A 184 -9.76 -9.78 -6.99
N SER A 185 -10.54 -9.11 -6.14
CA SER A 185 -11.90 -9.55 -5.75
C SER A 185 -12.97 -8.47 -6.03
N PRO A 186 -13.07 -7.97 -7.28
CA PRO A 186 -13.85 -6.77 -7.60
C PRO A 186 -15.35 -6.99 -7.35
N VAL A 187 -15.84 -8.20 -7.67
CA VAL A 187 -17.21 -8.68 -7.52
C VAL A 187 -17.36 -9.55 -6.26
N MET A 188 -16.88 -9.06 -5.12
CA MET A 188 -17.39 -9.58 -3.85
C MET A 188 -18.69 -8.88 -3.52
N ALA A 189 -19.79 -9.46 -3.98
CA ALA A 189 -21.10 -9.08 -3.51
C ALA A 189 -21.08 -9.19 -1.99
N THR A 190 -21.57 -8.16 -1.30
CA THR A 190 -21.84 -8.15 0.14
C THR A 190 -22.51 -9.46 0.57
N LYS A 191 -23.32 -10.06 -0.32
CA LYS A 191 -23.95 -11.38 -0.18
C LYS A 191 -22.98 -12.53 0.18
N PHE A 192 -21.79 -12.61 -0.41
CA PHE A 192 -20.86 -13.71 -0.14
C PHE A 192 -20.22 -13.63 1.25
N THR A 193 -19.87 -12.42 1.71
CA THR A 193 -19.24 -12.20 3.04
C THR A 193 -20.25 -11.91 4.15
N ARG A 194 -21.52 -11.62 3.81
CA ARG A 194 -22.58 -11.36 4.79
C ARG A 194 -22.74 -12.49 5.82
N PRO A 195 -22.69 -13.79 5.45
CA PRO A 195 -22.73 -14.87 6.44
C PRO A 195 -21.58 -14.84 7.45
N LEU A 196 -20.38 -14.42 7.03
CA LEU A 196 -19.23 -14.27 7.92
C LEU A 196 -19.45 -13.13 8.93
N ARG A 197 -19.85 -11.96 8.43
CA ARG A 197 -20.16 -10.80 9.28
C ARG A 197 -21.26 -11.12 10.29
N LYS A 198 -22.32 -11.80 9.85
CA LYS A 198 -23.41 -12.27 10.73
C LYS A 198 -22.97 -13.27 11.80
N ALA A 199 -21.87 -13.99 11.56
CA ALA A 199 -21.30 -14.92 12.53
C ALA A 199 -20.31 -14.26 13.51
N GLY A 200 -20.12 -12.93 13.44
CA GLY A 200 -19.21 -12.18 14.30
C GLY A 200 -17.83 -11.91 13.70
N ALA A 201 -17.56 -12.37 12.47
CA ALA A 201 -16.27 -12.11 11.82
C ALA A 201 -16.17 -10.65 11.33
N GLN A 202 -15.00 -10.05 11.52
CA GLN A 202 -14.66 -8.73 10.99
C GLN A 202 -14.17 -8.88 9.55
N VAL A 203 -14.79 -8.17 8.61
CA VAL A 203 -14.42 -8.25 7.19
C VAL A 203 -14.12 -6.85 6.66
N ALA A 204 -13.00 -6.69 5.94
CA ALA A 204 -12.56 -5.44 5.32
C ALA A 204 -12.08 -5.67 3.88
N ARG A 205 -12.04 -4.59 3.09
CA ARG A 205 -11.58 -4.53 1.71
C ARG A 205 -10.67 -3.31 1.52
#